data_AF-A0A970BGA5-F1
#
_entry.id   AF-A0A970BGA5-F1
#
_cell.length_a   1.000
_cell.length_b   1.000
_cell.length_c   1.000
_cell.angle_alpha   90.00
_cell.angle_beta   90.00
_cell.angle_gamma   90.00
#
_symmetry.space_group_name_H-M   'P 1'
#
loop_
_entity.id
_entity.type
_entity.pdbx_description
1 polymer ?
#
loop_
_entity_poly.entity_id
_entity_poly.type
_entity_poly.pdbx_seq_one_letter_code
_entity_poly.pdbx_strand_id
1 'polypeptide(L)' 'SIKYENRINELRNMLKRRNIDDINDNLYDYKTGVFYTDLITECEHMGDYIINVVQSVESGQFIRK' A
#
# COMPACT_ATOMS: atom_id res chain seq x y z
N SER A 1 -15.27 2.87 0.35
CA SER A 1 -13.97 2.79 1.02
C SER A 1 -13.30 1.41 0.96
N ILE A 2 -13.90 0.35 1.53
CA ILE A 2 -13.29 -1.01 1.66
C ILE A 2 -12.76 -1.62 0.34
N LYS A 3 -13.48 -1.43 -0.79
CA LYS A 3 -13.02 -1.95 -2.09
C LYS A 3 -11.67 -1.35 -2.52
N TYR A 4 -11.44 -0.08 -2.22
CA TYR A 4 -10.18 0.59 -2.58
C TYR A 4 -9.04 0.15 -1.66
N GLU A 5 -9.32 -0.03 -0.37
CA GLU A 5 -8.39 -0.59 0.62
C GLU A 5 -7.88 -1.96 0.17
N ASN A 6 -8.81 -2.87 -0.12
CA ASN A 6 -8.47 -4.21 -0.60
C ASN A 6 -7.64 -4.15 -1.88
N ARG A 7 -7.98 -3.24 -2.81
CA ARG A 7 -7.24 -3.11 -4.06
C ARG A 7 -5.81 -2.61 -3.84
N ILE A 8 -5.60 -1.66 -2.94
CA ILE A 8 -4.27 -1.15 -2.56
C ILE A 8 -3.45 -2.28 -1.91
N ASN A 9 -4.07 -3.03 -1.00
CA ASN A 9 -3.44 -4.16 -0.31
C ASN A 9 -3.03 -5.28 -1.26
N GLU A 10 -3.93 -5.67 -2.16
CA GLU A 10 -3.65 -6.66 -3.20
C GLU A 10 -2.53 -6.21 -4.14
N LEU A 11 -2.52 -4.93 -4.53
CA LEU A 11 -1.47 -4.37 -5.36
C LEU A 11 -0.12 -4.42 -4.66
N ARG A 12 -0.02 -3.98 -3.39
CA ARG A 12 1.21 -4.08 -2.60
C ARG A 12 1.72 -5.53 -2.55
N ASN A 13 0.83 -6.49 -2.30
CA ASN A 13 1.19 -7.91 -2.20
C ASN A 13 1.64 -8.50 -3.55
N MET A 14 1.04 -8.05 -4.65
CA MET A 14 1.49 -8.42 -6.00
C MET A 14 2.89 -7.86 -6.28
N LEU A 15 3.12 -6.58 -5.98
CA LEU A 15 4.40 -5.92 -6.23
C LEU A 15 5.52 -6.49 -5.35
N LYS A 16 5.23 -6.85 -4.08
CA LYS A 16 6.19 -7.56 -3.20
C LYS A 16 6.63 -8.90 -3.77
N ARG A 17 5.69 -9.69 -4.30
CA ARG A 17 6.00 -10.99 -4.93
C ARG A 17 6.86 -10.80 -6.18
N ARG A 18 6.44 -9.90 -7.07
CA ARG A 18 7.22 -9.56 -8.27
C ARG A 18 8.62 -9.07 -7.93
N ASN A 19 8.77 -8.27 -6.88
CA ASN A 19 10.09 -7.80 -6.45
C ASN A 19 11.03 -8.95 -6.06
N ILE A 20 10.50 -10.01 -5.43
CA ILE A 20 11.31 -11.19 -5.09
C ILE A 20 11.73 -11.93 -6.37
N ASP A 21 10.81 -12.10 -7.32
CA ASP A 21 11.09 -12.75 -8.61
C ASP A 21 12.14 -11.95 -9.40
N ASP A 22 11.99 -10.63 -9.49
CA ASP A 22 12.91 -9.74 -10.21
C ASP A 22 14.32 -9.71 -9.57
N ILE A 23 14.43 -9.83 -8.23
CA ILE A 23 15.73 -9.99 -7.54
C ILE A 23 16.36 -11.35 -7.87
N ASN A 24 15.56 -12.43 -7.86
CA ASN A 24 16.04 -13.78 -8.18
C ASN A 24 16.55 -13.86 -9.64
N ASP A 25 15.89 -13.13 -10.55
CA ASP A 25 16.25 -13.00 -11.95
C ASP A 25 17.41 -12.01 -12.18
N ASN A 26 17.99 -11.45 -11.12
CA ASN A 26 19.10 -10.47 -11.15
C ASN A 26 18.81 -9.22 -11.98
N LEU A 27 17.54 -8.78 -12.06
CA LEU A 27 17.18 -7.55 -12.78
C LEU A 27 17.68 -6.28 -12.06
N TYR A 28 17.88 -6.37 -10.75
CA TYR A 28 18.53 -5.37 -9.91
C TYR A 28 19.08 -6.01 -8.63
N ASP A 29 19.90 -5.25 -7.90
CA ASP A 29 20.51 -5.75 -6.66
C ASP A 29 19.52 -5.80 -5.50
N TYR A 30 19.84 -6.65 -4.52
CA TYR A 30 19.00 -6.82 -3.32
C TYR A 30 18.70 -5.48 -2.63
N LYS A 31 19.67 -4.55 -2.60
CA LYS A 31 19.51 -3.25 -1.96
C LYS A 31 18.44 -2.41 -2.66
N THR A 32 18.42 -2.37 -3.99
CA THR A 32 17.34 -1.74 -4.75
C THR A 32 15.99 -2.39 -4.46
N GLY A 33 15.97 -3.72 -4.33
CA GLY A 33 14.77 -4.46 -3.94
C GLY A 33 14.23 -4.15 -2.55
N VAL A 34 15.11 -3.85 -1.58
CA VAL A 34 14.72 -3.36 -0.25
C VAL A 34 14.07 -1.98 -0.36
N PHE A 35 14.73 -1.03 -1.05
CA PHE A 35 14.17 0.31 -1.25
C PHE A 35 12.82 0.28 -1.97
N TYR A 36 12.66 -0.59 -2.96
CA TYR A 36 11.39 -0.80 -3.64
C TYR A 36 10.29 -1.28 -2.69
N THR A 37 10.62 -2.24 -1.82
CA THR A 37 9.68 -2.80 -0.83
C THR A 37 9.23 -1.75 0.19
N ASP A 38 10.16 -0.91 0.63
CA ASP A 38 9.87 0.19 1.55
C ASP A 38 8.92 1.19 0.88
N LEU A 39 9.23 1.61 -0.35
CA LEU A 39 8.42 2.57 -1.11
C LEU A 39 6.97 2.09 -1.31
N ILE A 40 6.76 0.85 -1.75
CA ILE A 40 5.39 0.33 -1.96
C ILE A 40 4.64 0.12 -0.65
N THR A 41 5.35 -0.10 0.46
CA THR A 41 4.73 -0.24 1.79
C THR A 41 4.26 1.13 2.29
N GLU A 42 5.10 2.16 2.18
CA GLU A 42 4.72 3.53 2.54
C GLU A 42 3.55 4.06 1.69
N CYS A 43 3.48 3.67 0.42
CA CYS A 43 2.34 4.02 -0.43
C CYS A 43 1.02 3.38 0.04
N GLU A 44 1.06 2.14 0.55
CA GLU A 44 -0.13 1.49 1.10
C GLU A 44 -0.54 2.13 2.43
N HIS A 45 0.40 2.39 3.33
CA HIS A 45 0.12 3.13 4.58
C HIS A 45 -0.53 4.49 4.30
N MET A 46 -0.04 5.24 3.31
CA MET A 46 -0.65 6.50 2.90
C MET A 46 -2.09 6.31 2.40
N GLY A 47 -2.34 5.24 1.65
CA GLY A 47 -3.68 4.83 1.23
C GLY A 47 -4.62 4.57 2.41
N ASP A 48 -4.14 3.83 3.41
CA ASP A 48 -4.91 3.52 4.62
C ASP A 48 -5.28 4.79 5.39
N TYR A 49 -4.36 5.75 5.54
CA TYR A 49 -4.66 7.03 6.19
C TYR A 49 -5.75 7.80 5.45
N ILE A 50 -5.69 7.87 4.12
CA ILE A 50 -6.71 8.53 3.30
C ILE A 50 -8.06 7.83 3.48
N ILE A 51 -8.09 6.51 3.45
CA ILE A 51 -9.29 5.68 3.59
C ILE A 51 -9.91 5.88 4.97
N ASN A 52 -9.11 5.92 6.03
CA ASN A 52 -9.57 6.17 7.40
C ASN A 52 -10.26 7.54 7.53
N VAL A 53 -9.70 8.59 6.91
CA VAL A 53 -10.32 9.93 6.89
C VAL A 53 -11.66 9.88 6.14
N VAL A 54 -11.70 9.26 4.96
CA VAL A 54 -12.94 9.14 4.17
C VAL A 54 -14.02 8.38 4.95
N GLN A 55 -13.67 7.26 5.59
CA GLN A 55 -14.61 6.49 6.40
C GLN A 55 -15.13 7.27 7.61
N SER A 56 -14.28 8.08 8.25
CA SER A 56 -14.68 8.93 9.39
C SER A 56 -15.69 10.01 8.96
N VAL A 57 -15.47 10.61 7.79
CA VAL A 57 -16.41 11.58 7.20
C VAL A 57 -17.73 10.91 6.81
N GLU A 58 -17.68 9.74 6.15
CA GLU A 58 -18.87 8.94 5.81
C GLU A 58 -19.67 8.54 7.05
N SER A 59 -18.99 8.19 8.14
CA SER A 59 -19.60 7.75 9.41
C SER A 59 -20.17 8.89 10.26
N GLY A 60 -20.07 10.14 9.79
CA GLY A 60 -20.65 11.31 10.47
C GLY A 60 -20.03 11.63 11.84
N GLN A 61 -18.88 11.03 12.18
CA GLN A 61 -18.18 11.29 13.46
C GLN A 61 -17.76 12.76 13.60
N PHE A 62 -17.62 13.47 12.47
CA PHE A 62 -17.23 14.87 12.44
C PHE A 62 -18.38 15.86 12.67
N ILE A 63 -19.65 15.46 12.45
CA ILE A 63 -20.82 16.39 12.49
C ILE A 63 -21.42 16.50 13.90
N ARG A 64 -21.02 15.65 14.85
CA ARG A 64 -21.43 15.74 16.25
C ARG A 64 -20.44 16.60 17.06
N LYS A 65 -20.40 17.91 16.81
CA LYS A 65 -19.90 18.92 17.75
C LYS A 65 -20.84 20.10 17.78
#